data_AF-A0A2S9ATX0-F1
#
_entry.id   AF-A0A2S9ATX0-F1
#
_cell.length_a   1.000
_cell.length_b   1.000
_cell.length_c   1.000
_cell.angle_alpha   90.00
_cell.angle_beta   90.00
_cell.angle_gamma   90.00
#
_symmetry.space_group_name_H-M   'P 1'
#
loop_
_entity.id
_entity.type
_entity.pdbx_description
1 polymer ?
#
loop_
_entity_poly.entity_id
_entity_poly.type
_entity_poly.pdbx_seq_one_letter_code
_entity_poly.pdbx_strand_id
1 'polypeptide(L)' 'MSDDQRRAALKAWREILLQPDAAGDAEDRYGQLLRSADDMEKAQLIGPDEWRKLVQEASTAFADSADPRTQGWRA' A
#
# COMPACT_ATOMS: atom_id res chain seq x y z
N MET A 1 21.49 -4.71 -10.93
CA MET A 1 20.17 -5.04 -11.51
C MET A 1 19.11 -5.29 -10.45
N SER A 2 19.40 -6.02 -9.36
CA SER A 2 18.41 -6.28 -8.30
C SER A 2 17.97 -5.00 -7.54
N ASP A 3 18.88 -4.06 -7.27
CA ASP A 3 18.53 -2.77 -6.63
C ASP A 3 17.62 -1.86 -7.47
N ASP A 4 17.82 -1.81 -8.79
CA ASP A 4 16.93 -1.05 -9.69
C ASP A 4 15.52 -1.63 -9.70
N GLN A 5 15.42 -2.96 -9.75
CA GLN A 5 14.15 -3.67 -9.73
C GLN A 5 13.41 -3.47 -8.41
N ARG A 6 14.13 -3.55 -7.29
CA ARG A 6 13.60 -3.26 -5.96
C ARG A 6 13.08 -1.83 -5.85
N ARG A 7 13.85 -0.85 -6.32
CA ARG A 7 13.44 0.57 -6.32
C ARG A 7 12.21 0.80 -7.18
N ALA A 8 12.14 0.19 -8.35
CA ALA A 8 10.99 0.28 -9.23
C ALA A 8 9.73 -0.33 -8.58
N ALA A 9 9.85 -1.50 -7.94
CA ALA A 9 8.75 -2.16 -7.26
C ALA A 9 8.23 -1.36 -6.05
N LEU A 10 9.14 -0.83 -5.22
CA LEU A 10 8.77 0.06 -4.10
C LEU A 10 8.14 1.37 -4.57
N LYS A 11 8.58 1.89 -5.71
CA LYS A 11 7.97 3.09 -6.31
C LYS A 11 6.54 2.80 -6.76
N ALA A 12 6.33 1.71 -7.51
CA ALA A 12 5.00 1.31 -7.94
C ALA A 12 4.05 1.07 -6.75
N TRP A 13 4.54 0.43 -5.69
CA TRP A 13 3.79 0.22 -4.46
C TRP A 13 3.35 1.55 -3.81
N ARG A 14 4.26 2.52 -3.72
CA ARG A 14 3.94 3.86 -3.20
C ARG A 14 2.96 4.63 -4.07
N GLU A 15 3.04 4.48 -5.40
CA GLU A 15 2.07 5.09 -6.30
C GLU A 15 0.65 4.58 -6.04
N ILE A 16 0.48 3.28 -5.76
CA ILE A 16 -0.81 2.70 -5.35
C ILE A 16 -1.28 3.29 -4.01
N LEU A 17 -0.37 3.43 -3.04
CA LEU A 17 -0.70 3.98 -1.72
C LEU A 17 -1.18 5.44 -1.80
N LEU A 18 -0.58 6.23 -2.68
CA LEU A 18 -0.85 7.66 -2.84
C LEU A 18 -2.00 7.96 -3.80
N GLN A 19 -2.58 6.96 -4.47
CA GLN A 19 -3.75 7.20 -5.30
C GLN A 19 -4.87 7.79 -4.43
N PRO A 20 -5.64 8.79 -4.89
CA PRO A 20 -6.76 9.33 -4.12
C PRO A 20 -7.88 8.28 -4.09
N ASP A 21 -8.42 7.95 -2.91
CA ASP A 21 -9.55 7.01 -2.79
C ASP A 21 -10.75 7.54 -3.57
N ALA A 22 -11.03 6.92 -4.72
CA ALA A 22 -12.36 7.04 -5.30
C ALA A 22 -13.29 6.25 -4.38
N ALA A 23 -14.42 6.84 -3.99
CA ALA A 23 -15.36 6.21 -3.06
C ALA A 23 -15.81 4.84 -3.62
N GLY A 24 -15.30 3.75 -3.04
CA GLY A 24 -15.51 2.37 -3.51
C GLY A 24 -14.22 1.55 -3.70
N ASP A 25 -13.06 2.19 -3.85
CA ASP A 25 -11.82 1.50 -4.28
C ASP A 25 -10.84 1.19 -3.13
N ALA A 26 -11.18 1.52 -1.88
CA ALA A 26 -10.26 1.41 -0.75
C ALA A 26 -9.86 -0.05 -0.44
N GLU A 27 -10.81 -0.99 -0.51
CA GLU A 27 -10.56 -2.42 -0.29
C GLU A 27 -9.73 -3.02 -1.43
N ASP A 28 -10.08 -2.70 -2.67
CA ASP A 28 -9.34 -3.16 -3.86
C ASP A 28 -7.91 -2.60 -3.90
N ARG A 29 -7.72 -1.36 -3.46
CA ARG A 29 -6.40 -0.75 -3.30
C ARG A 29 -5.60 -1.44 -2.21
N TYR A 30 -6.20 -1.70 -1.05
CA TYR A 30 -5.53 -2.42 0.02
C TYR A 30 -5.10 -3.83 -0.45
N GLY A 31 -5.96 -4.53 -1.18
CA GLY A 31 -5.62 -5.80 -1.82
C GLY A 31 -4.48 -5.70 -2.84
N GLN A 32 -4.41 -4.62 -3.63
CA GLN A 32 -3.29 -4.36 -4.54
C GLN A 32 -1.97 -4.09 -3.81
N LEU A 33 -2.00 -3.34 -2.71
CA LEU A 33 -0.82 -3.09 -1.88
C LEU A 33 -0.25 -4.38 -1.29
N LEU A 34 -1.13 -5.26 -0.78
CA LEU A 34 -0.76 -6.58 -0.26
C LEU A 34 -0.16 -7.47 -1.35
N ARG A 35 -0.84 -7.60 -2.49
CA ARG A 35 -0.33 -8.40 -3.63
C ARG A 35 1.03 -7.92 -4.11
N SER A 36 1.21 -6.60 -4.23
CA SER A 36 2.49 -6.03 -4.65
C SER A 36 3.61 -6.29 -3.63
N ALA A 37 3.31 -6.24 -2.32
CA ALA A 37 4.27 -6.61 -1.28
C ALA A 37 4.64 -8.11 -1.35
N ASP A 38 3.67 -9.01 -1.51
CA ASP A 38 3.89 -10.45 -1.68
C ASP A 38 4.77 -10.74 -2.91
N ASP A 39 4.50 -10.09 -4.04
CA ASP A 39 5.27 -10.29 -5.26
C ASP A 39 6.72 -9.82 -5.10
N MET A 40 6.95 -8.72 -4.36
CA MET A 40 8.29 -8.27 -4.02
C MET A 40 9.04 -9.26 -3.13
N GLU A 41 8.35 -9.90 -2.17
CA GLU A 41 8.94 -10.91 -1.27
C GLU A 41 9.27 -12.21 -2.03
N LYS A 42 8.34 -12.70 -2.86
CA LYS A 42 8.56 -13.86 -3.74
C LYS A 42 9.68 -13.65 -4.75
N ALA A 43 9.83 -12.43 -5.25
CA ALA A 43 10.93 -12.05 -6.14
C ALA A 43 12.26 -11.83 -5.39
N GLN A 44 12.28 -12.02 -4.06
CA GLN A 44 13.42 -11.80 -3.18
C GLN A 44 13.98 -10.37 -3.25
N LEU A 45 13.14 -9.40 -3.63
CA LEU A 45 13.50 -7.97 -3.69
C LEU A 45 13.44 -7.33 -2.29
N ILE A 46 12.60 -7.86 -1.41
CA ILE A 46 12.47 -7.46 -0.02
C ILE A 46 12.49 -8.67 0.89
N GLY A 47 12.91 -8.47 2.14
CA GLY A 47 12.81 -9.50 3.17
C GLY A 47 11.43 -9.57 3.83
N PRO A 48 11.14 -10.63 4.60
CA PRO A 48 9.87 -10.79 5.32
C PRO A 48 9.62 -9.68 6.35
N ASP A 49 10.67 -9.11 6.95
CA ASP A 49 10.52 -7.98 7.87
C ASP A 49 10.16 -6.67 7.16
N GLU A 50 10.63 -6.49 5.92
CA GLU A 50 10.25 -5.35 5.10
C GLU A 50 8.84 -5.50 4.55
N TRP A 51 8.46 -6.72 4.16
CA TRP A 51 7.09 -7.05 3.81
C TRP A 51 6.11 -6.66 4.92
N ARG A 52 6.37 -7.07 6.17
CA ARG A 52 5.51 -6.69 7.31
C ARG A 52 5.37 -5.18 7.49
N LYS A 53 6.44 -4.42 7.27
CA LYS A 53 6.40 -2.95 7.35
C LYS A 53 5.52 -2.34 6.27
N LEU A 54 5.62 -2.82 5.03
CA LEU A 54 4.76 -2.37 3.93
C LEU A 54 3.28 -2.69 4.22
N VAL A 55 2.99 -3.90 4.70
CA VAL A 55 1.63 -4.28 5.11
C VAL A 55 1.10 -3.34 6.20
N GLN A 56 1.89 -3.06 7.25
CA GLN A 56 1.48 -2.12 8.30
C GLN A 56 1.24 -0.70 7.79
N GLU A 57 2.09 -0.21 6.89
CA GLU A 57 1.93 1.12 6.26
C GLU A 57 0.63 1.19 5.45
N ALA A 58 0.32 0.15 4.66
CA ALA A 58 -0.97 0.03 3.95
C ALA A 58 -2.17 -0.05 4.90
N SER A 59 -2.08 -0.82 5.98
CA SER A 59 -3.18 -0.93 6.96
C SER A 59 -3.44 0.39 7.67
N THR A 60 -2.38 1.14 7.99
CA THR A 60 -2.50 2.46 8.64
C THR A 60 -3.17 3.46 7.70
N ALA A 61 -2.73 3.54 6.45
CA ALA A 61 -3.34 4.43 5.45
C ALA A 61 -4.82 4.07 5.19
N PHE A 62 -5.15 2.78 5.13
CA PHE A 62 -6.54 2.34 4.97
C PHE A 62 -7.40 2.71 6.20
N ALA A 63 -6.88 2.55 7.41
CA ALA A 63 -7.58 2.92 8.64
C ALA A 63 -7.83 4.44 8.74
N ASP A 64 -6.87 5.26 8.33
CA ASP A 64 -7.01 6.73 8.29
C ASP A 64 -8.05 7.18 7.26
N SER A 65 -8.13 6.52 6.09
CA SER A 65 -9.19 6.75 5.09
C SER A 65 -10.57 6.30 5.57
N ALA A 66 -10.62 5.25 6.40
CA ALA A 66 -11.85 4.64 6.92
C ALA A 66 -12.41 5.32 8.17
N ASP A 67 -11.65 6.20 8.85
CA ASP A 67 -12.16 6.94 10.01
C ASP A 67 -13.23 7.97 9.60
N PRO A 68 -14.50 7.81 9.99
CA PRO A 68 -15.55 8.80 9.70
C PRO A 68 -15.35 10.15 10.41
N ARG A 69 -14.36 10.30 11.31
CA ARG A 69 -14.04 11.57 11.99
C ARG A 69 -13.12 12.49 11.18
N THR A 70 -12.44 11.99 10.16
CA THR A 70 -11.61 12.80 9.23
C THR A 70 -12.41 13.23 8.00
N GLN A 71 -13.47 12.50 7.65
CA GLN A 71 -14.47 12.94 6.68
C GLN A 71 -15.48 13.86 7.36
N GLY A 72 -15.13 15.14 7.49
CA GLY A 72 -16.02 16.17 8.03
C GLY A 72 -17.38 16.16 7.32
N TRP A 73 -18.40 15.62 8.00
CA TRP A 73 -19.79 15.80 7.61
C TRP A 73 -20.11 17.29 7.70
N ARG A 74 -20.19 17.94 6.54
CA ARG A 74 -20.76 19.28 6.40
C ARG A 74 -22.23 19.22 6.84
N ALA A 75 -22.51 19.91 7.94
CA ALA A 75 -23.86 20.34 8.32
C ALA A 75 -24.42 21.37 7.33
#